data_AF-A0A945FQU8-F1
#
_entry.id   AF-A0A945FQU8-F1
#
_cell.length_a   1.000
_cell.length_b   1.000
_cell.length_c   1.000
_cell.angle_alpha   90.00
_cell.angle_beta   90.00
_cell.angle_gamma   90.00
#
_symmetry.space_group_name_H-M   'P 1'
#
loop_
_entity.id
_entity.type
_entity.pdbx_description
1 polymer ?
#
loop_
_entity_poly.entity_id
_entity_poly.type
_entity_poly.pdbx_seq_one_letter_code
_entity_poly.pdbx_strand_id
1 'polypeptide(L)'
;MTNRAMQRLVNVHKNGVSLIGVAVFIVYGIVTIPLAAADDGRNQLPKKQHKDSDTPFLKPAEAVSKMAVPDGFEVSVFAAEPDIAEPIAFCFDDRGRMWVVENFNYQTRKKHTDDPVSRIQILEDTDGDGVFDKKKTFTDTLTFTSGIACGFGGVFVGSPPNFSFIPDKDGDDIPDGPPQVLLDGWGIQDRHETLNSFIWGPDGWLYGCHGVFTHSNVGKPGDTDAQRQFIDAGIWRYHPTRKTFEVFARGLSNSWGFDFNDYGQGCATCCVIPHLFHVVQGGTYHKQARPHVNPYIYDDIKTIRDHTHLSAHGGARFYLADTFPAEYRDRLFMCNIHEHAVLTDVLEPKGSS
;
A
#
# COMPACT_ATOMS: atom_id res chain seq x y z
N MET A 1 -20.83 -48.47 51.44
CA MET A 1 -21.95 -49.23 52.03
C MET A 1 -23.20 -48.92 51.23
N THR A 2 -23.64 -49.94 50.50
CA THR A 2 -24.98 -50.19 49.94
C THR A 2 -26.13 -49.79 50.87
N ASN A 3 -27.39 -49.57 50.46
CA ASN A 3 -28.13 -49.43 49.20
C ASN A 3 -29.63 -49.38 49.65
N ARG A 4 -30.50 -48.75 48.85
CA ARG A 4 -31.97 -48.97 48.76
C ARG A 4 -32.95 -48.49 49.86
N ALA A 5 -34.13 -48.20 49.30
CA ALA A 5 -35.50 -48.17 49.85
C ALA A 5 -36.03 -46.76 50.16
N MET A 6 -37.26 -46.36 49.85
CA MET A 6 -38.43 -47.08 49.32
C MET A 6 -39.47 -46.06 48.84
N GLN A 7 -40.33 -46.49 47.91
CA GLN A 7 -41.56 -45.82 47.46
C GLN A 7 -42.46 -45.33 48.61
N ARG A 8 -43.25 -44.27 48.37
CA ARG A 8 -44.67 -44.23 48.76
C ARG A 8 -45.44 -43.13 48.01
N LEU A 9 -46.44 -43.60 47.25
CA LEU A 9 -47.60 -42.83 46.81
C LEU A 9 -48.45 -42.42 48.02
N VAL A 10 -48.89 -41.16 48.08
CA VAL A 10 -50.19 -40.79 48.65
C VAL A 10 -50.80 -39.68 47.78
N ASN A 11 -52.02 -39.95 47.37
CA ASN A 11 -52.88 -39.16 46.52
C ASN A 11 -53.82 -38.33 47.41
N VAL A 12 -53.88 -37.01 47.28
CA VAL A 12 -54.97 -36.19 47.84
C VAL A 12 -55.32 -35.10 46.84
N HIS A 13 -56.49 -35.24 46.23
CA HIS A 13 -57.23 -34.20 45.52
C HIS A 13 -57.60 -33.05 46.45
N LYS A 14 -57.48 -31.80 45.98
CA LYS A 14 -58.49 -30.74 46.13
C LYS A 14 -58.16 -29.51 45.29
N ASN A 15 -58.92 -29.37 44.21
CA ASN A 15 -59.47 -28.17 43.58
C ASN A 15 -58.73 -26.84 43.78
N GLY A 16 -58.10 -26.37 42.71
CA GLY A 16 -57.74 -24.97 42.50
C GLY A 16 -57.63 -24.70 41.00
N VAL A 17 -58.61 -23.98 40.45
CA VAL A 17 -58.61 -23.50 39.06
C VAL A 17 -57.43 -22.53 38.89
N SER A 18 -56.55 -22.78 37.92
CA SER A 18 -55.67 -21.72 37.39
C SER A 18 -55.22 -22.02 35.95
N LEU A 19 -55.49 -21.03 35.10
CA LEU A 19 -55.09 -20.75 33.72
C LEU A 19 -54.32 -21.82 32.92
N ILE A 20 -54.94 -22.25 31.82
CA ILE A 20 -54.25 -22.86 30.66
C ILE A 20 -53.42 -21.78 29.98
N GLY A 21 -52.10 -21.80 30.21
CA GLY A 21 -51.14 -21.08 29.37
C GLY A 21 -51.01 -21.81 28.03
N VAL A 22 -51.54 -21.22 26.96
CA VAL A 22 -51.22 -21.64 25.59
C VAL A 22 -49.83 -21.10 25.28
N ALA A 23 -48.82 -21.96 25.30
CA ALA A 23 -47.51 -21.64 24.78
C ALA A 23 -47.60 -21.58 23.24
N VAL A 24 -47.71 -20.36 22.70
CA VAL A 24 -47.53 -20.10 21.27
C VAL A 24 -46.03 -20.14 21.00
N PHE A 25 -45.54 -21.23 20.41
CA PHE A 25 -44.20 -21.27 19.84
C PHE A 25 -44.21 -20.46 18.54
N ILE A 26 -43.84 -19.18 18.60
CA ILE A 26 -43.47 -18.41 17.41
C ILE A 26 -42.07 -18.85 17.03
N VAL A 27 -41.98 -19.73 16.03
CA VAL A 27 -40.71 -20.04 15.36
C VAL A 27 -40.37 -18.81 14.52
N TYR A 28 -39.47 -17.95 15.02
CA TYR A 28 -38.77 -16.99 14.18
C TYR A 28 -37.84 -17.80 13.27
N GLY A 29 -38.33 -18.15 12.08
CA GLY A 29 -37.47 -18.59 11.00
C GLY A 29 -36.61 -17.40 10.60
N ILE A 30 -35.37 -17.35 11.08
CA ILE A 30 -34.35 -16.46 10.52
C ILE A 30 -34.07 -17.00 9.12
N VAL A 31 -34.73 -16.44 8.11
CA VAL A 31 -34.31 -16.60 6.73
C VAL A 31 -33.07 -15.73 6.57
N THR A 32 -31.88 -16.32 6.75
CA THR A 32 -30.65 -15.72 6.24
C THR A 32 -30.73 -15.76 4.72
N ILE A 33 -31.20 -14.67 4.11
CA ILE A 33 -30.95 -14.42 2.69
C ILE A 33 -29.45 -14.11 2.64
N PRO A 34 -28.60 -14.94 2.00
CA PRO A 34 -27.25 -14.49 1.70
C PRO A 34 -27.42 -13.27 0.80
N LEU A 35 -27.02 -12.10 1.31
CA LEU A 35 -26.87 -10.93 0.46
C LEU A 35 -25.70 -11.29 -0.45
N ALA A 36 -25.99 -11.88 -1.62
CA ALA A 36 -25.01 -11.93 -2.68
C ALA A 36 -24.61 -10.47 -2.90
N ALA A 37 -23.37 -10.12 -2.54
CA ALA A 37 -22.80 -8.86 -2.98
C ALA A 37 -23.04 -8.82 -4.49
N ALA A 38 -23.78 -7.81 -4.96
CA ALA A 38 -23.97 -7.63 -6.38
C ALA A 38 -22.56 -7.58 -6.99
N ASP A 39 -22.27 -8.50 -7.90
CA ASP A 39 -20.99 -8.53 -8.60
C ASP A 39 -20.90 -7.23 -9.41
N ASP A 40 -20.18 -6.26 -8.87
CA ASP A 40 -19.93 -4.99 -9.53
C ASP A 40 -19.15 -5.30 -10.80
N GLY A 41 -19.72 -5.03 -11.97
CA GLY A 41 -19.06 -5.27 -13.25
C GLY A 41 -17.68 -4.60 -13.37
N ARG A 42 -17.41 -3.56 -12.58
CA ARG A 42 -16.10 -2.90 -12.48
C ARG A 42 -15.03 -3.76 -11.81
N ASN A 43 -15.40 -4.80 -11.08
CA ASN A 43 -14.48 -5.76 -10.45
C ASN A 43 -13.91 -6.77 -11.45
N GLN A 44 -14.50 -6.89 -12.63
CA GLN A 44 -14.04 -7.79 -13.70
C GLN A 44 -12.73 -7.28 -14.31
N LEU A 45 -11.82 -8.20 -14.64
CA LEU A 45 -10.53 -7.82 -15.24
C LEU A 45 -10.72 -7.31 -16.68
N PRO A 46 -10.21 -6.12 -17.04
CA PRO A 46 -10.42 -5.52 -18.36
C PRO A 46 -9.59 -6.19 -19.47
N LYS A 47 -8.56 -6.95 -19.09
CA LYS A 47 -7.64 -7.63 -20.02
C LYS A 47 -7.35 -9.06 -19.55
N LYS A 48 -7.07 -9.94 -20.50
CA LYS A 48 -6.46 -11.24 -20.21
C LYS A 48 -5.01 -11.04 -19.82
N GLN A 49 -4.51 -11.86 -18.89
CA GLN A 49 -3.11 -11.85 -18.48
C GLN A 49 -2.18 -11.98 -19.69
N HIS A 50 -1.24 -11.04 -19.81
CA HIS A 50 -0.21 -11.07 -20.85
C HIS A 50 0.77 -12.21 -20.55
N LYS A 51 1.10 -13.02 -21.57
CA LYS A 51 2.10 -14.09 -21.48
C LYS A 51 3.32 -13.71 -22.30
N ASP A 52 4.31 -13.12 -21.63
CA ASP A 52 5.55 -12.66 -22.26
C ASP A 52 6.72 -13.64 -22.06
N SER A 53 6.46 -14.77 -21.38
CA SER A 53 7.45 -15.81 -21.07
C SER A 53 6.84 -17.21 -21.21
N ASP A 54 7.65 -18.18 -21.64
CA ASP A 54 7.29 -19.61 -21.65
C ASP A 54 7.38 -20.25 -20.26
N THR A 55 7.84 -19.50 -19.26
CA THR A 55 7.86 -19.97 -17.87
C THR A 55 6.43 -20.27 -17.41
N PRO A 56 6.17 -21.45 -16.82
CA PRO A 56 4.84 -21.76 -16.29
C PRO A 56 4.52 -20.79 -15.15
N PHE A 57 3.43 -20.04 -15.29
CA PHE A 57 2.88 -19.26 -14.19
C PHE A 57 2.39 -20.21 -13.10
N LEU A 58 2.82 -19.96 -11.88
CA LEU A 58 2.40 -20.73 -10.71
C LEU A 58 1.02 -20.24 -10.30
N LYS A 59 0.16 -21.16 -9.86
CA LYS A 59 -1.03 -20.79 -9.09
C LYS A 59 -0.59 -20.21 -7.74
N PRO A 60 -1.42 -19.39 -7.07
CA PRO A 60 -1.03 -18.75 -5.82
C PRO A 60 -0.53 -19.73 -4.74
N ALA A 61 -1.26 -20.83 -4.51
CA ALA A 61 -0.85 -21.87 -3.55
C ALA A 61 0.45 -22.58 -3.96
N GLU A 62 0.69 -22.77 -5.26
CA GLU A 62 1.94 -23.36 -5.76
C GLU A 62 3.12 -22.40 -5.55
N ALA A 63 2.90 -21.09 -5.73
CA ALA A 63 3.91 -20.07 -5.46
C ALA A 63 4.33 -20.09 -3.98
N VAL A 64 3.36 -20.06 -3.06
CA VAL A 64 3.60 -20.17 -1.60
C VAL A 64 4.38 -21.43 -1.27
N SER A 65 3.98 -22.59 -1.80
CA SER A 65 4.66 -23.88 -1.53
C SER A 65 6.13 -23.94 -1.97
N LYS A 66 6.56 -23.02 -2.86
CA LYS A 66 7.94 -22.94 -3.36
C LYS A 66 8.77 -21.86 -2.66
N MET A 67 8.17 -21.06 -1.78
CA MET A 67 8.90 -20.06 -1.03
C MET A 67 9.76 -20.72 0.06
N ALA A 68 10.98 -20.20 0.23
CA ALA A 68 11.76 -20.47 1.42
C ALA A 68 11.33 -19.47 2.50
N VAL A 69 10.78 -19.99 3.59
CA VAL A 69 10.24 -19.18 4.69
C VAL A 69 11.09 -19.44 5.94
N PRO A 70 11.59 -18.39 6.62
CA PRO A 70 12.36 -18.57 7.86
C PRO A 70 11.48 -19.08 9.00
N ASP A 71 12.11 -19.72 10.00
CA ASP A 71 11.42 -20.17 11.20
C ASP A 71 10.69 -19.01 11.90
N GLY A 72 9.49 -19.28 12.41
CA GLY A 72 8.65 -18.26 13.06
C GLY A 72 7.81 -17.41 12.09
N PHE A 73 7.82 -17.73 10.79
CA PHE A 73 6.99 -17.09 9.77
C PHE A 73 6.07 -18.09 9.08
N GLU A 74 4.93 -17.59 8.65
CA GLU A 74 4.03 -18.24 7.72
C GLU A 74 3.80 -17.29 6.54
N VAL A 75 3.59 -17.85 5.36
CA VAL A 75 3.16 -17.09 4.18
C VAL A 75 1.86 -17.69 3.67
N SER A 76 0.83 -16.85 3.57
CA SER A 76 -0.48 -17.18 2.99
C SER A 76 -0.81 -16.21 1.85
N VAL A 77 -1.82 -16.56 1.05
CA VAL A 77 -2.29 -15.72 -0.05
C VAL A 77 -3.42 -14.85 0.46
N PHE A 78 -3.17 -13.54 0.61
CA PHE A 78 -4.23 -12.58 0.93
C PHE A 78 -5.16 -12.34 -0.27
N ALA A 79 -4.58 -11.98 -1.43
CA ALA A 79 -5.29 -11.73 -2.68
C ALA A 79 -4.44 -12.18 -3.89
N ALA A 80 -5.09 -12.61 -4.97
CA ALA A 80 -4.44 -13.03 -6.21
C ALA A 80 -5.37 -12.88 -7.43
N GLU A 81 -4.88 -13.13 -8.64
CA GLU A 81 -5.74 -13.23 -9.81
C GLU A 81 -6.83 -14.32 -9.62
N PRO A 82 -8.08 -14.09 -10.06
CA PRO A 82 -8.55 -12.94 -10.87
C PRO A 82 -9.00 -11.72 -10.04
N ASP A 83 -8.88 -11.75 -8.72
CA ASP A 83 -9.41 -10.70 -7.85
C ASP A 83 -8.58 -9.40 -7.87
N ILE A 84 -7.31 -9.49 -8.20
CA ILE A 84 -6.42 -8.35 -8.47
C ILE A 84 -5.62 -8.59 -9.75
N ALA A 85 -5.18 -7.53 -10.43
CA ALA A 85 -4.29 -7.59 -11.58
C ALA A 85 -3.50 -6.29 -11.77
N GLU A 86 -2.24 -6.41 -12.19
CA GLU A 86 -1.33 -5.27 -12.39
C GLU A 86 -1.25 -4.29 -11.18
N PRO A 87 -1.16 -4.79 -9.93
CA PRO A 87 -0.99 -3.91 -8.77
C PRO A 87 0.35 -3.18 -8.85
N ILE A 88 0.33 -1.86 -8.65
CA ILE A 88 1.54 -1.02 -8.70
C ILE A 88 1.85 -0.34 -7.36
N ALA A 89 0.84 -0.06 -6.57
CA ALA A 89 0.96 0.57 -5.27
C ALA A 89 -0.24 0.17 -4.39
N PHE A 90 -0.03 0.06 -3.09
CA PHE A 90 -1.09 -0.14 -2.13
C PHE A 90 -0.79 0.58 -0.81
N CYS A 91 -1.83 0.83 -0.03
CA CYS A 91 -1.71 1.27 1.37
C CYS A 91 -2.82 0.63 2.21
N PHE A 92 -2.78 0.85 3.52
CA PHE A 92 -3.84 0.44 4.44
C PHE A 92 -4.51 1.68 5.01
N ASP A 93 -5.83 1.63 5.19
CA ASP A 93 -6.57 2.64 5.94
C ASP A 93 -6.57 2.34 7.45
N ASP A 94 -7.18 3.23 8.24
CA ASP A 94 -7.30 3.11 9.69
C ASP A 94 -8.22 1.97 10.16
N ARG A 95 -8.96 1.35 9.22
CA ARG A 95 -9.79 0.16 9.44
C ARG A 95 -9.06 -1.14 9.12
N GLY A 96 -7.80 -1.07 8.66
CA GLY A 96 -6.99 -2.23 8.29
C GLY A 96 -7.31 -2.80 6.91
N ARG A 97 -8.07 -2.08 6.08
CA ARG A 97 -8.40 -2.52 4.71
C ARG A 97 -7.27 -2.18 3.77
N MET A 98 -7.00 -3.06 2.80
CA MET A 98 -5.99 -2.81 1.78
C MET A 98 -6.61 -2.03 0.60
N TRP A 99 -6.03 -0.87 0.30
CA TRP A 99 -6.37 -0.05 -0.86
C TRP A 99 -5.29 -0.22 -1.92
N VAL A 100 -5.62 -0.79 -3.06
CA VAL A 100 -4.66 -1.14 -4.13
C VAL A 100 -4.98 -0.40 -5.43
N VAL A 101 -3.94 0.19 -6.03
CA VAL A 101 -3.98 0.75 -7.37
C VAL A 101 -3.58 -0.34 -8.36
N GLU A 102 -4.47 -0.59 -9.32
CA GLU A 102 -4.21 -1.44 -10.48
C GLU A 102 -3.99 -0.55 -11.71
N ASN A 103 -2.79 -0.60 -12.29
CA ASN A 103 -2.38 0.30 -13.38
C ASN A 103 -2.44 -0.38 -14.76
N PHE A 104 -3.66 -0.50 -15.30
CA PHE A 104 -3.92 -1.12 -16.60
C PHE A 104 -3.45 -0.30 -17.82
N ASN A 105 -2.87 0.88 -17.60
CA ASN A 105 -2.41 1.76 -18.67
C ASN A 105 -0.98 1.43 -19.11
N TYR A 106 -0.15 0.84 -18.24
CA TYR A 106 1.27 0.63 -18.53
C TYR A 106 1.47 -0.29 -19.75
N GLN A 107 2.39 0.07 -20.64
CA GLN A 107 2.79 -0.78 -21.77
C GLN A 107 4.30 -0.99 -21.79
N THR A 108 5.06 0.10 -21.70
CA THR A 108 6.53 0.07 -21.66
C THR A 108 7.03 1.26 -20.86
N ARG A 109 8.34 1.25 -20.58
CA ARG A 109 9.06 2.39 -19.99
C ARG A 109 8.74 3.75 -20.62
N LYS A 110 8.39 3.81 -21.91
CA LYS A 110 8.10 5.07 -22.64
C LYS A 110 6.64 5.24 -23.06
N LYS A 111 5.77 4.25 -22.85
CA LYS A 111 4.41 4.23 -23.40
C LYS A 111 3.39 3.70 -22.41
N HIS A 112 2.22 4.34 -22.41
CA HIS A 112 1.01 3.91 -21.72
C HIS A 112 -0.20 4.23 -22.62
N THR A 113 -1.38 3.70 -22.31
CA THR A 113 -2.63 4.19 -22.91
C THR A 113 -3.21 5.33 -22.10
N ASP A 114 -3.98 6.21 -22.74
CA ASP A 114 -4.65 7.33 -22.07
C ASP A 114 -6.05 6.97 -21.56
N ASP A 115 -6.52 5.74 -21.83
CA ASP A 115 -7.86 5.29 -21.45
C ASP A 115 -8.06 5.38 -19.92
N PRO A 116 -9.22 5.83 -19.42
CA PRO A 116 -9.50 5.89 -17.98
C PRO A 116 -9.89 4.50 -17.48
N VAL A 117 -8.89 3.62 -17.32
CA VAL A 117 -9.09 2.21 -16.98
C VAL A 117 -8.37 1.78 -15.71
N SER A 118 -7.42 2.56 -15.19
CA SER A 118 -6.79 2.26 -13.91
C SER A 118 -7.79 2.47 -12.78
N ARG A 119 -7.71 1.62 -11.75
CA ARG A 119 -8.70 1.58 -10.68
C ARG A 119 -8.07 1.46 -9.31
N ILE A 120 -8.85 1.84 -8.29
CA ILE A 120 -8.54 1.64 -6.89
C ILE A 120 -9.54 0.63 -6.34
N GLN A 121 -9.04 -0.48 -5.83
CA GLN A 121 -9.84 -1.51 -5.16
C GLN A 121 -9.59 -1.45 -3.65
N ILE A 122 -10.62 -1.75 -2.88
CA ILE A 122 -10.58 -1.91 -1.43
C ILE A 122 -10.84 -3.37 -1.13
N LEU A 123 -9.87 -4.03 -0.50
CA LEU A 123 -9.96 -5.42 -0.04
C LEU A 123 -10.01 -5.43 1.49
N GLU A 124 -11.03 -6.08 2.04
CA GLU A 124 -11.27 -6.18 3.48
C GLU A 124 -11.39 -7.66 3.86
N ASP A 125 -10.65 -8.03 4.90
CA ASP A 125 -10.79 -9.30 5.62
C ASP A 125 -11.61 -9.00 6.88
N THR A 126 -12.82 -9.56 6.95
CA THR A 126 -13.79 -9.26 8.02
C THR A 126 -13.83 -10.30 9.12
N ASP A 127 -13.22 -11.46 8.92
CA ASP A 127 -13.13 -12.54 9.90
C ASP A 127 -11.72 -12.77 10.46
N GLY A 128 -10.71 -12.11 9.87
CA GLY A 128 -9.33 -12.08 10.33
C GLY A 128 -8.56 -13.35 9.99
N ASP A 129 -8.97 -14.11 8.97
CA ASP A 129 -8.31 -15.34 8.55
C ASP A 129 -7.09 -15.13 7.65
N GLY A 130 -6.81 -13.87 7.29
CA GLY A 130 -5.69 -13.49 6.43
C GLY A 130 -6.00 -13.62 4.93
N VAL A 131 -7.28 -13.72 4.56
CA VAL A 131 -7.79 -13.70 3.18
C VAL A 131 -8.89 -12.65 3.09
N PHE A 132 -8.90 -11.82 2.05
CA PHE A 132 -10.00 -10.87 1.89
C PHE A 132 -11.32 -11.62 1.59
N ASP A 133 -12.42 -11.16 2.18
CA ASP A 133 -13.77 -11.68 1.91
C ASP A 133 -14.70 -10.61 1.31
N LYS A 134 -14.28 -9.34 1.37
CA LYS A 134 -14.98 -8.19 0.77
C LYS A 134 -14.09 -7.42 -0.17
N LYS A 135 -14.69 -7.02 -1.29
CA LYS A 135 -14.06 -6.22 -2.34
C LYS A 135 -15.00 -5.11 -2.79
N LYS A 136 -14.46 -3.89 -2.92
CA LYS A 136 -15.16 -2.74 -3.51
C LYS A 136 -14.26 -2.01 -4.51
N THR A 137 -14.86 -1.49 -5.58
CA THR A 137 -14.21 -0.51 -6.45
C THR A 137 -14.48 0.89 -5.93
N PHE A 138 -13.43 1.60 -5.49
CA PHE A 138 -13.53 3.01 -5.11
C PHE A 138 -13.67 3.90 -6.36
N THR A 139 -12.78 3.72 -7.34
CA THR A 139 -12.83 4.40 -8.64
C THR A 139 -12.18 3.53 -9.70
N ASP A 140 -12.62 3.65 -10.94
CA ASP A 140 -12.11 2.93 -12.12
C ASP A 140 -11.83 3.86 -13.32
N THR A 141 -11.75 5.17 -13.06
CA THR A 141 -11.64 6.19 -14.09
C THR A 141 -10.28 6.86 -14.12
N LEU A 142 -9.25 6.24 -13.51
CA LEU A 142 -7.92 6.80 -13.45
C LEU A 142 -7.11 6.44 -14.70
N THR A 143 -6.09 7.27 -14.97
CA THR A 143 -5.12 7.02 -16.04
C THR A 143 -3.73 7.03 -15.43
N PHE A 144 -2.97 5.95 -15.64
CA PHE A 144 -1.57 5.81 -15.23
C PHE A 144 -1.28 6.31 -13.80
N THR A 145 -1.77 5.58 -12.81
CA THR A 145 -1.58 5.94 -11.39
C THR A 145 -0.47 5.08 -10.78
N SER A 146 0.44 5.70 -10.02
CA SER A 146 1.66 5.06 -9.49
C SER A 146 1.88 5.27 -7.99
N GLY A 147 1.01 6.01 -7.31
CA GLY A 147 1.07 6.23 -5.87
C GLY A 147 -0.31 6.41 -5.26
N ILE A 148 -0.46 5.92 -4.03
CA ILE A 148 -1.71 5.97 -3.25
C ILE A 148 -1.40 6.16 -1.76
N ALA A 149 -2.18 7.01 -1.09
CA ALA A 149 -2.23 7.07 0.36
C ALA A 149 -3.64 7.48 0.83
N CYS A 150 -4.22 6.71 1.75
CA CYS A 150 -5.46 7.09 2.43
C CYS A 150 -5.18 8.14 3.52
N GLY A 151 -6.12 9.05 3.72
CA GLY A 151 -6.07 10.03 4.82
C GLY A 151 -6.87 11.30 4.52
N PHE A 152 -7.15 12.10 5.55
CA PHE A 152 -7.84 13.38 5.41
C PHE A 152 -9.24 13.30 4.76
N GLY A 153 -9.96 12.19 4.94
CA GLY A 153 -11.31 11.98 4.39
C GLY A 153 -11.29 11.77 2.88
N GLY A 154 -10.38 10.92 2.40
CA GLY A 154 -10.22 10.59 1.00
C GLY A 154 -8.90 9.89 0.69
N VAL A 155 -8.51 9.95 -0.58
CA VAL A 155 -7.35 9.24 -1.13
C VAL A 155 -6.47 10.20 -1.93
N PHE A 156 -5.20 10.26 -1.57
CA PHE A 156 -4.16 10.93 -2.36
C PHE A 156 -3.66 10.00 -3.46
N VAL A 157 -3.59 10.49 -4.69
CA VAL A 157 -3.18 9.71 -5.87
C VAL A 157 -2.12 10.42 -6.68
N GLY A 158 -1.13 9.65 -7.14
CA GLY A 158 -0.12 10.11 -8.08
C GLY A 158 -0.40 9.62 -9.48
N SER A 159 -0.85 10.52 -10.36
CA SER A 159 -1.19 10.22 -11.75
C SER A 159 -0.60 11.34 -12.64
N PRO A 160 0.67 11.22 -13.08
CA PRO A 160 1.33 12.27 -13.84
C PRO A 160 0.45 12.80 -15.00
N PRO A 161 0.34 14.12 -15.17
CA PRO A 161 1.18 15.16 -14.58
C PRO A 161 0.74 15.64 -13.19
N ASN A 162 -0.24 14.98 -12.57
CA ASN A 162 -0.94 15.47 -11.39
C ASN A 162 -0.64 14.64 -10.14
N PHE A 163 -0.55 15.33 -9.01
CA PHE A 163 -0.78 14.78 -7.69
C PHE A 163 -2.12 15.32 -7.20
N SER A 164 -3.07 14.42 -6.93
CA SER A 164 -4.47 14.77 -6.70
C SER A 164 -5.01 14.16 -5.41
N PHE A 165 -6.13 14.69 -4.94
CA PHE A 165 -6.90 14.16 -3.83
C PHE A 165 -8.33 13.84 -4.28
N ILE A 166 -8.79 12.62 -4.00
CA ILE A 166 -10.15 12.16 -4.27
C ILE A 166 -10.91 12.17 -2.94
N PRO A 167 -11.91 13.06 -2.75
CA PRO A 167 -12.64 13.16 -1.48
C PRO A 167 -13.59 11.98 -1.25
N ASP A 168 -13.68 11.56 0.00
CA ASP A 168 -14.64 10.59 0.55
C ASP A 168 -14.90 11.00 2.01
N LYS A 169 -15.67 12.07 2.19
CA LYS A 169 -15.91 12.74 3.46
C LYS A 169 -16.98 12.06 4.29
N ASP A 170 -17.93 11.41 3.65
CA ASP A 170 -18.97 10.65 4.34
C ASP A 170 -18.53 9.21 4.66
N GLY A 171 -17.41 8.75 4.07
CA GLY A 171 -16.76 7.48 4.41
C GLY A 171 -17.53 6.28 3.88
N ASP A 172 -18.29 6.45 2.80
CA ASP A 172 -19.10 5.38 2.19
C ASP A 172 -18.32 4.51 1.18
N ASP A 173 -17.03 4.81 0.99
CA ASP A 173 -16.13 4.23 0.01
C ASP A 173 -16.52 4.56 -1.45
N ILE A 174 -17.14 5.72 -1.68
CA ILE A 174 -17.48 6.27 -2.99
C ILE A 174 -16.89 7.69 -3.09
N PRO A 175 -16.24 8.06 -4.21
CA PRO A 175 -15.77 9.42 -4.41
C PRO A 175 -16.91 10.45 -4.32
N ASP A 176 -16.80 11.41 -3.41
CA ASP A 176 -17.72 12.55 -3.29
C ASP A 176 -17.71 13.48 -4.53
N GLY A 177 -16.69 13.34 -5.37
CA GLY A 177 -16.48 14.20 -6.52
C GLY A 177 -15.23 13.85 -7.32
N PRO A 178 -14.93 14.64 -8.36
CA PRO A 178 -13.77 14.41 -9.22
C PRO A 178 -12.45 14.61 -8.44
N PRO A 179 -11.35 13.99 -8.89
CA PRO A 179 -10.03 14.24 -8.33
C PRO A 179 -9.68 15.73 -8.34
N GLN A 180 -9.25 16.23 -7.18
CA GLN A 180 -8.81 17.62 -6.98
C GLN A 180 -7.30 17.68 -7.18
N VAL A 181 -6.83 18.35 -8.23
CA VAL A 181 -5.39 18.51 -8.48
C VAL A 181 -4.79 19.42 -7.39
N LEU A 182 -3.88 18.87 -6.60
CA LEU A 182 -3.18 19.59 -5.54
C LEU A 182 -1.86 20.16 -6.02
N LEU A 183 -1.15 19.39 -6.85
CA LEU A 183 0.08 19.79 -7.54
C LEU A 183 0.06 19.25 -8.97
N ASP A 184 0.69 19.98 -9.89
CA ASP A 184 0.92 19.56 -11.26
C ASP A 184 2.39 19.78 -11.67
N GLY A 185 2.74 19.36 -12.90
CA GLY A 185 4.10 19.47 -13.44
C GLY A 185 4.98 18.24 -13.18
N TRP A 186 4.38 17.12 -12.78
CA TRP A 186 5.06 15.84 -12.69
C TRP A 186 5.35 15.28 -14.09
N GLY A 187 6.61 14.91 -14.31
CA GLY A 187 7.06 14.30 -15.54
C GLY A 187 6.58 12.86 -15.68
N ILE A 188 6.60 12.37 -16.92
CA ILE A 188 6.23 11.01 -17.26
C ILE A 188 7.13 10.45 -18.37
N GLN A 189 8.29 11.07 -18.61
CA GLN A 189 9.24 10.69 -19.66
C GLN A 189 9.69 9.22 -19.52
N ASP A 190 9.75 8.76 -18.28
CA ASP A 190 10.03 7.39 -17.89
C ASP A 190 8.94 6.90 -16.92
N ARG A 191 8.16 5.91 -17.36
CA ARG A 191 7.03 5.33 -16.60
C ARG A 191 7.48 4.57 -15.35
N HIS A 192 8.78 4.26 -15.22
CA HIS A 192 9.35 3.60 -14.04
C HIS A 192 9.79 4.58 -12.96
N GLU A 193 9.86 5.88 -13.27
CA GLU A 193 10.57 6.88 -12.46
C GLU A 193 9.69 8.09 -12.12
N THR A 194 8.38 7.87 -12.11
CA THR A 194 7.37 8.89 -11.76
C THR A 194 7.20 9.01 -10.25
N LEU A 195 6.38 9.96 -9.79
CA LEU A 195 6.02 10.05 -8.36
C LEU A 195 5.41 8.73 -7.87
N ASN A 196 5.97 8.17 -6.80
CA ASN A 196 5.56 6.84 -6.29
C ASN A 196 5.84 6.72 -4.79
N SER A 197 5.55 5.54 -4.21
CA SER A 197 5.88 5.16 -2.83
C SER A 197 5.42 6.16 -1.78
N PHE A 198 4.12 6.44 -1.75
CA PHE A 198 3.56 7.43 -0.82
C PHE A 198 3.55 6.87 0.60
N ILE A 199 4.05 7.65 1.56
CA ILE A 199 4.04 7.27 2.98
C ILE A 199 3.83 8.49 3.87
N TRP A 200 3.07 8.31 4.95
CA TRP A 200 2.94 9.32 5.99
C TRP A 200 4.19 9.34 6.86
N GLY A 201 4.84 10.49 6.96
CA GLY A 201 5.92 10.69 7.90
C GLY A 201 5.41 10.90 9.33
N PRO A 202 6.28 10.69 10.35
CA PRO A 202 5.93 10.90 11.75
C PRO A 202 5.62 12.36 12.09
N ASP A 203 5.95 13.29 11.19
CA ASP A 203 5.68 14.72 11.28
C ASP A 203 4.34 15.15 10.63
N GLY A 204 3.56 14.19 10.11
CA GLY A 204 2.27 14.42 9.48
C GLY A 204 2.33 14.93 8.03
N TRP A 205 3.52 14.94 7.41
CA TRP A 205 3.65 15.19 5.98
C TRP A 205 3.47 13.89 5.18
N LEU A 206 2.95 14.01 3.96
CA LEU A 206 2.99 12.92 3.00
C LEU A 206 4.31 12.97 2.23
N TYR A 207 5.06 11.88 2.21
CA TYR A 207 6.30 11.73 1.47
C TYR A 207 6.10 10.89 0.21
N GLY A 208 6.99 11.05 -0.76
CA GLY A 208 7.06 10.16 -1.92
C GLY A 208 8.41 10.21 -2.62
N CYS A 209 8.63 9.20 -3.47
CA CYS A 209 9.82 9.04 -4.29
C CYS A 209 9.65 9.69 -5.66
N HIS A 210 10.78 9.99 -6.30
CA HIS A 210 10.87 10.42 -7.70
C HIS A 210 12.21 9.94 -8.29
N GLY A 211 12.24 9.47 -9.55
CA GLY A 211 13.46 8.96 -10.18
C GLY A 211 14.23 9.99 -11.02
N VAL A 212 15.40 9.57 -11.51
CA VAL A 212 16.43 10.38 -12.18
C VAL A 212 16.19 10.63 -13.69
N PHE A 213 15.48 9.73 -14.36
CA PHE A 213 15.19 9.82 -15.80
C PHE A 213 13.88 10.53 -16.13
N THR A 214 13.12 10.92 -15.11
CA THR A 214 11.96 11.81 -15.21
C THR A 214 12.35 13.21 -14.73
N HIS A 215 11.79 14.25 -15.36
CA HIS A 215 12.03 15.65 -14.99
C HIS A 215 10.71 16.30 -14.69
N SER A 216 10.60 16.86 -13.49
CA SER A 216 9.38 17.49 -13.01
C SER A 216 9.66 18.92 -12.57
N ASN A 217 8.76 19.83 -12.90
CA ASN A 217 8.75 21.20 -12.38
C ASN A 217 7.44 21.41 -11.61
N VAL A 218 7.47 21.05 -10.34
CA VAL A 218 6.25 20.80 -9.55
C VAL A 218 5.81 22.08 -8.86
N GLY A 219 4.51 22.38 -8.94
CA GLY A 219 3.89 23.50 -8.25
C GLY A 219 2.40 23.30 -8.12
N LYS A 220 1.71 24.32 -7.61
CA LYS A 220 0.25 24.35 -7.60
C LYS A 220 -0.29 24.61 -9.01
N PRO A 221 -1.51 24.16 -9.32
CA PRO A 221 -2.17 24.53 -10.57
C PRO A 221 -2.16 26.06 -10.77
N GLY A 222 -1.69 26.49 -11.94
CA GLY A 222 -1.56 27.91 -12.29
C GLY A 222 -0.27 28.60 -11.84
N ASP A 223 0.61 27.93 -11.08
CA ASP A 223 1.92 28.48 -10.74
C ASP A 223 2.77 28.73 -12.01
N THR A 224 3.45 29.87 -12.04
CA THR A 224 4.47 30.19 -13.04
C THR A 224 5.70 29.29 -12.87
N ASP A 225 6.53 29.18 -13.92
CA ASP A 225 7.77 28.39 -13.85
C ASP A 225 8.71 28.79 -12.70
N ALA A 226 8.72 30.08 -12.33
CA ALA A 226 9.55 30.59 -11.24
C ALA A 226 9.04 30.21 -9.83
N GLN A 227 7.77 29.82 -9.70
CA GLN A 227 7.16 29.38 -8.44
C GLN A 227 7.29 27.87 -8.23
N ARG A 228 7.64 27.13 -9.28
CA ARG A 228 7.75 25.67 -9.28
C ARG A 228 9.12 25.23 -8.79
N GLN A 229 9.16 24.02 -8.22
CA GLN A 229 10.38 23.38 -7.77
C GLN A 229 10.75 22.23 -8.71
N PHE A 230 11.96 22.31 -9.27
CA PHE A 230 12.50 21.26 -10.11
C PHE A 230 12.96 20.04 -9.27
N ILE A 231 12.60 18.84 -9.72
CA ILE A 231 13.07 17.56 -9.16
C ILE A 231 13.36 16.54 -10.28
N ASP A 232 14.49 15.84 -10.14
CA ASP A 232 15.00 14.85 -11.08
C ASP A 232 15.82 13.76 -10.37
N ALA A 233 15.16 13.15 -9.37
CA ALA A 233 15.65 12.18 -8.38
C ALA A 233 15.62 12.77 -6.98
N GLY A 234 14.98 12.05 -6.08
CA GLY A 234 14.98 12.37 -4.66
C GLY A 234 13.68 12.00 -3.97
N ILE A 235 13.55 12.55 -2.76
CA ILE A 235 12.35 12.41 -1.93
C ILE A 235 11.67 13.77 -1.88
N TRP A 236 10.35 13.79 -2.08
CA TRP A 236 9.53 14.97 -1.94
C TRP A 236 8.54 14.79 -0.79
N ARG A 237 7.96 15.91 -0.33
CA ARG A 237 6.88 15.87 0.65
C ARG A 237 5.82 16.93 0.40
N TYR A 238 4.60 16.64 0.83
CA TYR A 238 3.44 17.52 0.75
C TYR A 238 2.74 17.61 2.10
N HIS A 239 2.47 18.84 2.54
CA HIS A 239 1.70 19.08 3.76
C HIS A 239 0.21 19.19 3.42
N PRO A 240 -0.66 18.30 3.93
CA PRO A 240 -2.05 18.22 3.50
C PRO A 240 -2.89 19.46 3.87
N THR A 241 -2.71 20.01 5.07
CA THR A 241 -3.49 21.19 5.51
C THR A 241 -2.90 22.53 5.08
N ARG A 242 -1.57 22.70 5.19
CA ARG A 242 -0.85 23.90 4.70
C ARG A 242 -0.77 23.99 3.18
N LYS A 243 -1.00 22.88 2.47
CA LYS A 243 -0.90 22.78 1.01
C LYS A 243 0.47 23.25 0.52
N THR A 244 1.52 22.73 1.13
CA THR A 244 2.92 23.09 0.88
C THR A 244 3.64 21.91 0.26
N PHE A 245 4.36 22.14 -0.84
CA PHE A 245 5.23 21.15 -1.48
C PHE A 245 6.70 21.48 -1.22
N GLU A 246 7.50 20.46 -0.94
CA GLU A 246 8.94 20.59 -0.75
C GLU A 246 9.69 19.43 -1.40
N VAL A 247 10.80 19.73 -2.07
CA VAL A 247 11.83 18.71 -2.33
C VAL A 247 12.57 18.47 -1.02
N PHE A 248 12.29 17.33 -0.37
CA PHE A 248 12.85 16.97 0.94
C PHE A 248 14.34 16.62 0.83
N ALA A 249 14.72 15.84 -0.17
CA ALA A 249 16.11 15.45 -0.45
C ALA A 249 16.31 15.26 -1.95
N ARG A 250 17.56 15.40 -2.43
CA ARG A 250 17.92 15.34 -3.86
C ARG A 250 18.95 14.25 -4.14
N GLY A 251 18.97 13.71 -5.35
CA GLY A 251 19.89 12.66 -5.76
C GLY A 251 19.22 11.29 -5.75
N LEU A 252 19.98 10.21 -5.54
CA LEU A 252 19.55 8.82 -5.69
C LEU A 252 19.49 8.35 -7.16
N SER A 253 18.91 7.17 -7.38
CA SER A 253 18.66 6.58 -8.70
C SER A 253 17.16 6.57 -8.98
N ASN A 254 16.56 5.38 -9.10
CA ASN A 254 15.14 5.16 -9.17
C ASN A 254 14.67 4.59 -7.83
N SER A 255 14.20 5.46 -6.93
CA SER A 255 13.68 5.02 -5.64
C SER A 255 12.25 4.50 -5.75
N TRP A 256 12.02 3.33 -5.17
CA TRP A 256 10.72 2.65 -5.09
C TRP A 256 10.37 2.29 -3.64
N GLY A 257 10.97 3.01 -2.69
CA GLY A 257 10.69 2.83 -1.28
C GLY A 257 11.31 3.95 -0.46
N PHE A 258 10.53 4.47 0.48
CA PHE A 258 10.98 5.36 1.53
C PHE A 258 10.13 5.11 2.77
N ASP A 259 10.76 4.94 3.93
CA ASP A 259 10.05 4.74 5.21
C ASP A 259 10.89 5.21 6.39
N PHE A 260 10.25 5.35 7.55
CA PHE A 260 10.85 5.79 8.79
C PHE A 260 10.90 4.68 9.82
N ASN A 261 12.01 4.60 10.55
CA ASN A 261 12.14 3.70 11.70
C ASN A 261 11.50 4.30 12.97
N ASP A 262 11.56 3.58 14.09
CA ASP A 262 11.02 4.04 15.39
C ASP A 262 11.56 5.38 15.89
N TYR A 263 12.75 5.75 15.42
CA TYR A 263 13.44 6.98 15.80
C TYR A 263 13.19 8.13 14.81
N GLY A 264 12.30 7.93 13.83
CA GLY A 264 12.02 8.90 12.78
C GLY A 264 13.16 9.09 11.78
N GLN A 265 14.09 8.14 11.68
CA GLN A 265 15.16 8.14 10.67
C GLN A 265 14.60 7.59 9.36
N GLY A 266 14.71 8.36 8.28
CA GLY A 266 14.17 7.98 6.97
C GLY A 266 15.17 7.21 6.13
N CYS A 267 14.79 6.07 5.54
CA CYS A 267 15.63 5.31 4.62
C CYS A 267 14.95 5.14 3.26
N ALA A 268 15.71 5.33 2.18
CA ALA A 268 15.24 5.13 0.81
C ALA A 268 15.91 3.91 0.19
N THR A 269 15.10 3.07 -0.46
CA THR A 269 15.57 1.96 -1.28
C THR A 269 15.49 2.32 -2.76
N CYS A 270 16.49 1.85 -3.51
CA CYS A 270 16.72 2.22 -4.90
C CYS A 270 16.82 0.98 -5.76
N CYS A 271 16.08 0.97 -6.87
CA CYS A 271 16.07 -0.13 -7.84
C CYS A 271 17.46 -0.35 -8.47
N VAL A 272 18.30 0.69 -8.59
CA VAL A 272 19.66 0.58 -9.17
C VAL A 272 20.72 1.04 -8.17
N ILE A 273 21.89 0.39 -8.24
CA ILE A 273 23.03 0.53 -7.34
C ILE A 273 23.48 2.00 -7.14
N PRO A 274 23.73 2.43 -5.89
CA PRO A 274 23.56 1.65 -4.66
C PRO A 274 22.11 1.61 -4.15
N HIS A 275 21.76 0.54 -3.43
CA HIS A 275 20.34 0.21 -3.13
C HIS A 275 19.77 0.87 -1.87
N LEU A 276 20.59 1.39 -0.93
CA LEU A 276 20.10 1.88 0.37
C LEU A 276 20.76 3.18 0.81
N PHE A 277 19.97 4.14 1.27
CA PHE A 277 20.42 5.43 1.76
C PHE A 277 19.68 5.85 3.03
N HIS A 278 20.41 6.42 3.99
CA HIS A 278 19.82 7.17 5.10
C HIS A 278 19.56 8.62 4.65
N VAL A 279 18.29 9.01 4.60
CA VAL A 279 17.82 10.26 4.00
C VAL A 279 17.47 11.30 5.08
N VAL A 280 18.11 12.47 5.00
CA VAL A 280 17.86 13.62 5.86
C VAL A 280 17.40 14.83 5.04
N GLN A 281 16.64 15.72 5.67
CA GLN A 281 16.12 16.92 5.00
C GLN A 281 17.25 17.79 4.44
N GLY A 282 17.10 18.25 3.19
CA GLY A 282 18.08 19.06 2.48
C GLY A 282 19.30 18.28 1.98
N GLY A 283 19.38 16.98 2.26
CA GLY A 283 20.49 16.14 1.82
C GLY A 283 20.60 16.07 0.30
N THR A 284 21.84 16.08 -0.19
CA THR A 284 22.17 15.83 -1.60
C THR A 284 22.97 14.54 -1.69
N TYR A 285 22.39 13.54 -2.36
CA TYR A 285 22.86 12.16 -2.37
C TYR A 285 23.52 11.81 -3.69
N HIS A 286 24.34 10.75 -3.67
CA HIS A 286 24.90 10.18 -4.89
C HIS A 286 23.78 9.99 -5.93
N LYS A 287 23.97 10.57 -7.11
CA LYS A 287 22.95 10.61 -8.17
C LYS A 287 23.41 9.77 -9.35
N GLN A 288 22.59 8.80 -9.75
CA GLN A 288 22.96 7.83 -10.80
C GLN A 288 23.34 8.49 -12.13
N ALA A 289 22.65 9.58 -12.48
CA ALA A 289 22.83 10.25 -13.75
C ALA A 289 22.56 11.74 -13.60
N ARG A 290 23.16 12.52 -14.51
CA ARG A 290 23.06 13.99 -14.60
C ARG A 290 23.75 14.73 -13.45
N PRO A 291 24.23 15.95 -13.70
CA PRO A 291 24.72 16.82 -12.64
C PRO A 291 23.64 17.16 -11.61
N HIS A 292 24.08 17.59 -10.43
CA HIS A 292 23.21 18.21 -9.45
C HIS A 292 22.72 19.57 -9.92
N VAL A 293 21.53 19.96 -9.46
CA VAL A 293 20.95 21.28 -9.73
C VAL A 293 21.86 22.39 -9.19
N ASN A 294 22.41 22.18 -7.99
CA ASN A 294 23.44 23.06 -7.44
C ASN A 294 24.83 22.50 -7.82
N PRO A 295 25.59 23.15 -8.72
CA PRO A 295 26.91 22.67 -9.12
C PRO A 295 27.99 22.92 -8.05
N TYR A 296 27.67 23.61 -6.96
CA TYR A 296 28.60 24.01 -5.90
C TYR A 296 28.46 23.18 -4.62
N ILE A 297 27.86 21.99 -4.70
CA ILE A 297 27.90 21.07 -3.56
C ILE A 297 29.34 20.61 -3.30
N TYR A 298 29.69 20.38 -2.03
CA TYR A 298 31.04 19.95 -1.67
C TYR A 298 31.31 18.49 -2.07
N ASP A 299 30.42 17.59 -1.67
CA ASP A 299 30.37 16.18 -2.08
C ASP A 299 28.96 15.64 -1.85
N ASP A 300 28.64 14.48 -2.41
CA ASP A 300 27.39 13.79 -2.15
C ASP A 300 27.42 13.01 -0.83
N ILE A 301 26.25 12.91 -0.20
CA ILE A 301 25.99 11.87 0.80
C ILE A 301 25.93 10.51 0.07
N LYS A 302 26.77 9.57 0.49
CA LYS A 302 26.89 8.24 -0.13
C LYS A 302 25.94 7.23 0.52
N THR A 303 25.83 6.07 -0.10
CA THR A 303 25.05 4.94 0.42
C THR A 303 25.56 4.47 1.78
N ILE A 304 24.64 3.97 2.60
CA ILE A 304 24.96 3.40 3.92
C ILE A 304 25.16 1.88 3.87
N ARG A 305 24.92 1.23 2.73
CA ARG A 305 25.06 -0.23 2.60
C ARG A 305 26.54 -0.64 2.70
N ASP A 306 26.77 -1.81 3.29
CA ASP A 306 28.06 -2.49 3.32
C ASP A 306 28.11 -3.75 2.43
N HIS A 307 26.97 -4.12 1.83
CA HIS A 307 26.82 -5.27 0.95
C HIS A 307 25.98 -4.94 -0.30
N THR A 308 25.79 -5.92 -1.17
CA THR A 308 25.06 -5.77 -2.43
C THR A 308 24.07 -6.91 -2.63
N HIS A 309 22.83 -6.54 -2.97
CA HIS A 309 21.83 -7.39 -3.60
C HIS A 309 21.88 -7.21 -5.12
N LEU A 310 21.21 -8.09 -5.87
CA LEU A 310 20.89 -7.80 -7.28
C LEU A 310 20.06 -6.51 -7.39
N SER A 311 20.12 -5.85 -8.55
CA SER A 311 19.26 -4.68 -8.83
C SER A 311 17.77 -5.05 -8.79
N ALA A 312 16.89 -4.05 -8.90
CA ALA A 312 15.42 -4.17 -8.89
C ALA A 312 14.76 -4.34 -7.51
N HIS A 313 15.21 -3.54 -6.54
CA HIS A 313 14.50 -3.33 -5.28
C HIS A 313 13.17 -2.59 -5.48
N GLY A 314 12.15 -3.03 -4.76
CA GLY A 314 10.85 -2.39 -4.64
C GLY A 314 10.38 -2.39 -3.20
N GLY A 315 9.85 -1.27 -2.74
CA GLY A 315 9.44 -1.05 -1.36
C GLY A 315 10.62 -0.81 -0.40
N ALA A 316 10.29 -0.11 0.68
CA ALA A 316 11.10 0.05 1.88
C ALA A 316 10.09 0.11 3.01
N ARG A 317 10.11 -0.84 3.95
CA ARG A 317 9.20 -0.81 5.11
C ARG A 317 9.93 -1.20 6.38
N PHE A 318 9.91 -0.33 7.38
CA PHE A 318 10.32 -0.73 8.71
C PHE A 318 9.22 -1.55 9.36
N TYR A 319 9.57 -2.71 9.90
CA TYR A 319 8.61 -3.53 10.61
C TYR A 319 8.44 -3.00 12.04
N LEU A 320 7.36 -2.25 12.27
CA LEU A 320 7.10 -1.58 13.55
C LEU A 320 5.99 -2.24 14.41
N ALA A 321 5.44 -3.37 13.95
CA ALA A 321 4.45 -4.17 14.70
C ALA A 321 5.12 -5.23 15.58
N ASP A 322 4.34 -6.06 16.27
CA ASP A 322 4.79 -7.00 17.30
C ASP A 322 4.43 -8.48 17.03
N THR A 323 3.97 -8.78 15.82
CA THR A 323 3.56 -10.13 15.39
C THR A 323 4.75 -11.02 14.98
N PHE A 324 5.76 -10.46 14.29
CA PHE A 324 6.95 -11.20 13.89
C PHE A 324 7.87 -11.41 15.11
N PRO A 325 8.81 -12.39 15.05
CA PRO A 325 9.79 -12.56 16.12
C PRO A 325 10.49 -11.23 16.45
N ALA A 326 10.68 -10.97 17.74
CA ALA A 326 11.11 -9.66 18.25
C ALA A 326 12.41 -9.13 17.64
N GLU A 327 13.27 -10.01 17.14
CA GLU A 327 14.52 -9.64 16.47
C GLU A 327 14.32 -8.89 15.14
N TYR A 328 13.14 -9.01 14.50
CA TYR A 328 12.79 -8.32 13.25
C TYR A 328 12.16 -6.94 13.47
N ARG A 329 11.84 -6.58 14.72
CA ARG A 329 11.31 -5.26 15.06
C ARG A 329 12.32 -4.18 14.69
N ASP A 330 11.84 -3.11 14.05
CA ASP A 330 12.66 -2.00 13.55
C ASP A 330 13.68 -2.38 12.46
N ARG A 331 13.53 -3.55 11.82
CA ARG A 331 14.30 -3.89 10.61
C ARG A 331 13.65 -3.35 9.36
N LEU A 332 14.48 -2.98 8.39
CA LEU A 332 14.03 -2.55 7.08
C LEU A 332 13.79 -3.76 6.18
N PHE A 333 12.60 -3.87 5.61
CA PHE A 333 12.22 -4.87 4.62
C PHE A 333 12.11 -4.25 3.23
N MET A 334 12.50 -5.00 2.21
CA MET A 334 12.40 -4.61 0.81
C MET A 334 12.18 -5.84 -0.07
N CYS A 335 11.39 -5.71 -1.13
CA CYS A 335 11.27 -6.76 -2.14
C CYS A 335 12.37 -6.61 -3.19
N ASN A 336 12.83 -7.72 -3.76
CA ASN A 336 13.76 -7.73 -4.87
C ASN A 336 13.26 -8.61 -6.01
N ILE A 337 13.06 -7.99 -7.18
CA ILE A 337 12.47 -8.64 -8.35
C ILE A 337 13.44 -9.64 -8.99
N HIS A 338 14.76 -9.37 -8.98
CA HIS A 338 15.72 -10.28 -9.62
C HIS A 338 16.10 -11.48 -8.73
N GLU A 339 16.05 -11.32 -7.41
CA GLU A 339 16.31 -12.39 -6.44
C GLU A 339 15.05 -13.19 -6.10
N HIS A 340 13.87 -12.73 -6.51
CA HIS A 340 12.58 -13.30 -6.14
C HIS A 340 12.45 -13.45 -4.61
N ALA A 341 12.85 -12.42 -3.87
CA ALA A 341 12.98 -12.47 -2.42
C ALA A 341 12.41 -11.22 -1.74
N VAL A 342 11.98 -11.41 -0.49
CA VAL A 342 11.84 -10.32 0.47
C VAL A 342 13.12 -10.32 1.30
N LEU A 343 13.84 -9.22 1.25
CA LEU A 343 15.11 -9.00 1.93
C LEU A 343 14.87 -8.17 3.18
N THR A 344 15.74 -8.34 4.17
CA THR A 344 15.77 -7.45 5.32
C THR A 344 17.20 -7.08 5.68
N ASP A 345 17.43 -5.79 5.88
CA ASP A 345 18.72 -5.25 6.29
C ASP A 345 18.67 -4.83 7.76
N VAL A 346 19.78 -5.05 8.45
CA VAL A 346 20.00 -4.58 9.82
C VAL A 346 20.72 -3.25 9.76
N LEU A 347 20.12 -2.23 10.38
CA LEU A 347 20.75 -0.92 10.50
C LEU A 347 21.59 -0.86 11.78
N GLU A 348 22.90 -0.72 11.62
CA GLU A 348 23.83 -0.56 12.73
C GLU A 348 24.28 0.91 12.85
N PRO A 349 24.04 1.57 14.01
CA PRO A 349 24.54 2.92 14.24
C PRO A 349 26.07 2.97 14.18
N LYS A 350 26.61 3.89 13.37
CA LYS A 350 28.05 4.09 13.24
C LYS A 350 28.39 5.57 13.13
N GLY A 351 29.18 6.07 14.08
CA GLY A 351 29.56 7.48 14.17
C GLY A 351 28.53 8.31 14.94
N SER A 352 28.59 9.63 14.79
CA SER A 352 27.70 10.57 15.48
C SER A 352 26.47 10.92 14.64
N SER A 353 25.31 10.80 15.27
CA SER A 353 23.96 11.22 14.83
C SER A 353 23.82 12.71 14.62
#